data_AF-X1KDA3-F1
#
_entry.id   AF-X1KDA3-F1
#
_cell.length_a   1.000
_cell.length_b   1.000
_cell.length_c   1.000
_cell.angle_alpha   90.00
_cell.angle_beta   90.00
_cell.angle_gamma   90.00
#
_symmetry.space_group_name_H-M   'P 1'
#
loop_
_entity.id
_entity.type
_entity.pdbx_description
1 polymer ?
#
loop_
_entity_poly.entity_id
_entity_poly.type
_entity_poly.pdbx_seq_one_letter_code
_entity_poly.pdbx_strand_id
1 'polypeptide(L)'
;MIRKHLARKLKLIREDEFNFVWVYDFPLFEWDENEKRITPVHHPFTKPDENTAGYLDSEPLKVNSMAYDIVLNGEEIGGGSIRINDVNLQKKVFKILKLDEKKIRENFGFFIRALEYGTPPHGGIAIGMDRLIMLLAKVESIREVIAFPKTQSAVCMLTDSPSSVTDEQLKEVSINIIEEDRE
;
A
#
# COMPACT_ATOMS: atom_id res chain seq x y z
N MET A 1 12.58 -11.19 -14.41
CA MET A 1 13.75 -11.17 -13.50
C MET A 1 15.08 -11.67 -14.13
N ILE A 2 15.33 -11.47 -15.43
CA ILE A 2 16.60 -11.90 -16.08
C ILE A 2 17.70 -10.85 -15.94
N ARG A 3 17.37 -9.56 -16.13
CA ARG A 3 18.31 -8.44 -16.00
C ARG A 3 19.05 -8.44 -14.66
N LYS A 4 18.31 -8.53 -13.54
CA LYS A 4 18.89 -8.56 -12.18
C LYS A 4 19.78 -9.78 -11.98
N HIS A 5 19.35 -10.95 -12.46
CA HIS A 5 20.12 -12.19 -12.34
C HIS A 5 21.45 -12.13 -13.11
N LEU A 6 21.43 -11.67 -14.37
CA LEU A 6 22.63 -11.50 -15.18
C LEU A 6 23.57 -10.44 -14.59
N ALA A 7 23.05 -9.31 -14.12
CA ALA A 7 23.86 -8.27 -13.49
C ALA A 7 24.64 -8.79 -12.27
N ARG A 8 24.04 -9.63 -11.43
CA ARG A 8 24.73 -10.31 -10.32
C ARG A 8 25.77 -11.31 -10.82
N LYS A 9 25.39 -12.19 -11.75
CA LYS A 9 26.28 -13.24 -12.29
C LYS A 9 27.51 -12.66 -12.99
N LEU A 10 27.34 -11.54 -13.69
CA LEU A 10 28.39 -10.82 -14.40
C LEU A 10 29.11 -9.77 -13.54
N LYS A 11 28.77 -9.65 -12.25
CA LYS A 11 29.37 -8.69 -11.30
C LYS A 11 29.30 -7.23 -11.77
N LEU A 12 28.16 -6.83 -12.31
CA LEU A 12 27.91 -5.47 -12.83
C LEU A 12 27.31 -4.53 -11.78
N ILE A 13 26.98 -5.03 -10.58
CA ILE A 13 26.37 -4.26 -9.50
C ILE A 13 27.47 -3.67 -8.62
N ARG A 14 27.42 -2.36 -8.40
CA ARG A 14 28.34 -1.63 -7.50
C ARG A 14 27.74 -1.62 -6.10
N GLU A 15 28.29 -2.43 -5.18
CA GLU A 15 27.71 -2.66 -3.84
C GLU A 15 27.95 -1.51 -2.85
N ASP A 16 28.89 -0.62 -3.14
CA ASP A 16 29.23 0.53 -2.29
C ASP A 16 28.51 1.83 -2.69
N GLU A 17 27.59 1.75 -3.64
CA GLU A 17 26.84 2.91 -4.13
C GLU A 17 25.36 2.85 -3.77
N PHE A 18 24.82 4.00 -3.39
CA PHE A 18 23.40 4.22 -3.19
C PHE A 18 22.83 5.00 -4.38
N ASN A 19 22.03 4.31 -5.19
CA ASN A 19 21.37 4.87 -6.36
C ASN A 19 19.89 5.09 -6.03
N PHE A 20 19.55 6.34 -5.74
CA PHE A 20 18.17 6.77 -5.50
C PHE A 20 17.50 7.20 -6.80
N VAL A 21 16.23 6.87 -6.95
CA VAL A 21 15.39 7.38 -8.04
C VAL A 21 13.97 7.61 -7.52
N TRP A 22 13.38 8.73 -7.93
CA TRP A 22 11.95 8.96 -7.80
C TRP A 22 11.26 8.40 -9.04
N VAL A 23 10.25 7.56 -8.81
CA VAL A 23 9.33 7.10 -9.85
C VAL A 23 8.02 7.83 -9.63
N TYR A 24 7.47 8.43 -10.68
CA TYR A 24 6.21 9.18 -10.66
C TYR A 24 5.49 8.95 -12.00
N ASP A 25 4.36 9.62 -12.22
CA ASP A 25 3.46 9.41 -13.37
C ASP A 25 2.86 8.00 -13.43
N PHE A 26 2.53 7.44 -12.26
CA PHE A 26 1.81 6.18 -12.18
C PHE A 26 0.38 6.32 -12.70
N PRO A 27 -0.19 5.29 -13.35
CA PRO A 27 -1.63 5.26 -13.64
C PRO A 27 -2.43 5.39 -12.35
N LEU A 28 -3.55 6.13 -12.41
CA LEU A 28 -4.46 6.23 -11.27
C LEU A 28 -5.25 4.94 -11.05
N PHE A 29 -5.57 4.28 -12.15
CA PHE A 29 -6.35 3.06 -12.17
C PHE A 29 -5.71 1.99 -13.04
N GLU A 30 -6.01 0.75 -12.75
CA GLU A 30 -5.71 -0.41 -13.59
C GLU A 30 -6.97 -1.25 -13.82
N TRP A 31 -6.93 -2.10 -14.84
CA TRP A 31 -7.96 -3.09 -15.08
C TRP A 31 -7.58 -4.40 -14.41
N ASP A 32 -8.41 -4.84 -13.46
CA ASP A 32 -8.25 -6.15 -12.83
C ASP A 32 -9.00 -7.20 -13.66
N GLU A 33 -8.25 -8.12 -14.28
CA GLU A 33 -8.80 -9.20 -15.11
C GLU A 33 -9.56 -10.26 -14.29
N ASN A 34 -9.22 -10.44 -13.01
CA ASN A 34 -9.84 -11.43 -12.14
C ASN A 34 -11.20 -10.93 -11.65
N GLU A 35 -11.23 -9.70 -11.14
CA GLU A 35 -12.43 -9.05 -10.63
C GLU A 35 -13.28 -8.39 -11.73
N LYS A 36 -12.75 -8.33 -12.97
CA LYS A 36 -13.37 -7.72 -14.16
C LYS A 36 -13.86 -6.29 -13.90
N ARG A 37 -13.02 -5.51 -13.22
CA ARG A 37 -13.34 -4.12 -12.87
C ARG A 37 -12.10 -3.26 -12.80
N ILE A 38 -12.34 -1.94 -12.78
CA ILE A 38 -11.30 -0.94 -12.56
C ILE A 38 -10.95 -0.92 -11.06
N THR A 39 -9.67 -1.00 -10.74
CA THR A 39 -9.12 -0.92 -9.38
C THR A 39 -8.12 0.25 -9.29
N PRO A 40 -7.92 0.85 -8.11
CA PRO A 40 -6.88 1.87 -7.93
C PRO A 40 -5.49 1.21 -7.88
N VAL A 41 -4.49 1.81 -8.50
CA VAL A 41 -3.10 1.31 -8.45
C VAL A 41 -2.49 1.45 -7.05
N HIS A 42 -2.78 2.56 -6.36
CA HIS A 42 -2.24 2.85 -5.03
C HIS A 42 -3.33 2.74 -3.96
N HIS A 43 -4.19 3.75 -3.87
CA HIS A 43 -5.35 3.74 -2.99
C HIS A 43 -6.43 4.69 -3.56
N PRO A 44 -7.71 4.53 -3.20
CA PRO A 44 -8.81 5.27 -3.83
C PRO A 44 -8.88 6.77 -3.46
N PHE A 45 -7.90 7.27 -2.72
CA PHE A 45 -7.81 8.66 -2.24
C PHE A 45 -6.72 9.47 -2.96
N THR A 46 -6.02 8.85 -3.91
CA THR A 46 -4.95 9.50 -4.67
C THR A 46 -5.53 10.52 -5.63
N LYS A 47 -4.99 11.75 -5.64
CA LYS A 47 -5.42 12.81 -6.55
C LYS A 47 -5.00 12.46 -7.99
N PRO A 48 -5.90 12.61 -9.00
CA PRO A 48 -5.52 12.54 -10.40
C PRO A 48 -4.55 13.68 -10.76
N ASP A 49 -3.63 13.41 -11.67
CA ASP A 49 -2.78 14.43 -12.29
C ASP A 49 -3.67 15.39 -13.11
N GLU A 50 -3.46 16.69 -12.92
CA GLU A 50 -4.23 17.76 -13.54
C GLU A 50 -4.14 17.74 -15.06
N ASN A 51 -3.00 17.28 -15.61
CA ASN A 51 -2.80 17.20 -17.07
C ASN A 51 -3.65 16.10 -17.72
N THR A 52 -4.02 15.06 -16.97
CA THR A 52 -4.74 13.89 -17.47
C THR A 52 -6.14 13.75 -16.87
N ALA A 53 -6.49 14.55 -15.87
CA ALA A 53 -7.79 14.55 -15.20
C ALA A 53 -8.98 14.77 -16.15
N GLY A 54 -8.77 15.38 -17.32
CA GLY A 54 -9.80 15.54 -18.36
C GLY A 54 -10.33 14.20 -18.90
N TYR A 55 -9.56 13.12 -18.82
CA TYR A 55 -9.96 11.78 -19.26
C TYR A 55 -10.77 11.01 -18.20
N LEU A 56 -10.96 11.56 -17.00
CA LEU A 56 -11.53 10.84 -15.86
C LEU A 56 -12.94 10.29 -16.11
N ASP A 57 -13.77 11.03 -16.86
CA ASP A 57 -15.14 10.61 -17.18
C ASP A 57 -15.24 9.74 -18.45
N SER A 58 -14.28 9.85 -19.38
CA SER A 58 -14.33 9.19 -20.70
C SER A 58 -13.44 7.95 -20.78
N GLU A 59 -12.17 8.08 -20.36
CA GLU A 59 -11.13 7.07 -20.48
C GLU A 59 -10.30 6.99 -19.18
N PRO A 60 -10.89 6.52 -18.06
CA PRO A 60 -10.26 6.59 -16.74
C PRO A 60 -8.90 5.89 -16.66
N LEU A 61 -8.66 4.85 -17.47
CA LEU A 61 -7.38 4.13 -17.53
C LEU A 61 -6.22 4.97 -18.14
N LYS A 62 -6.52 6.12 -18.77
CA LYS A 62 -5.49 7.07 -19.26
C LYS A 62 -5.12 8.13 -18.23
N VAL A 63 -5.80 8.15 -17.08
CA VAL A 63 -5.56 9.15 -16.03
C VAL A 63 -4.35 8.73 -15.21
N ASN A 64 -3.37 9.62 -15.13
CA ASN A 64 -2.24 9.47 -14.24
C ASN A 64 -2.61 9.96 -12.84
N SER A 65 -1.85 9.50 -11.85
CA SER A 65 -1.97 9.87 -10.47
C SER A 65 -0.86 10.83 -10.06
N MET A 66 -1.15 11.67 -9.07
CA MET A 66 -0.12 12.40 -8.32
C MET A 66 0.50 11.52 -7.22
N ALA A 67 0.88 10.29 -7.58
CA ALA A 67 1.60 9.35 -6.73
C ALA A 67 3.08 9.31 -7.10
N TYR A 68 3.91 8.94 -6.14
CA TYR A 68 5.35 8.90 -6.29
C TYR A 68 5.96 7.89 -5.32
N ASP A 69 6.97 7.17 -5.81
CA ASP A 69 7.75 6.21 -5.04
C ASP A 69 9.21 6.62 -5.05
N ILE A 70 9.88 6.39 -3.92
CA ILE A 70 11.32 6.47 -3.80
C ILE A 70 11.92 5.07 -3.78
N VAL A 71 12.84 4.83 -4.70
CA VAL A 71 13.50 3.54 -4.90
C VAL A 71 14.99 3.71 -4.62
N LEU A 72 15.55 2.79 -3.84
CA LEU A 72 16.98 2.69 -3.56
C LEU A 72 17.52 1.36 -4.08
N ASN A 73 18.50 1.43 -5.00
CA ASN A 73 19.16 0.24 -5.55
C ASN A 73 18.20 -0.81 -6.14
N GLY A 74 17.04 -0.36 -6.64
CA GLY A 74 16.01 -1.20 -7.25
C GLY A 74 15.01 -1.81 -6.26
N GLU A 75 15.04 -1.41 -4.99
CA GLU A 75 14.04 -1.74 -3.98
C GLU A 75 13.24 -0.49 -3.61
N GLU A 76 11.91 -0.61 -3.56
CA GLU A 76 11.03 0.45 -3.06
C GLU A 76 11.29 0.66 -1.57
N ILE A 77 11.64 1.89 -1.18
CA ILE A 77 11.87 2.26 0.23
C ILE A 77 10.78 3.17 0.79
N GLY A 78 9.89 3.65 -0.06
CA GLY A 78 8.74 4.43 0.36
C GLY A 78 7.93 4.93 -0.80
N GLY A 79 6.70 5.34 -0.49
CA GLY A 79 5.71 5.74 -1.46
C GLY A 79 4.73 6.72 -0.86
N GLY A 80 4.16 7.55 -1.72
CA GLY A 80 3.31 8.65 -1.31
C GLY A 80 2.40 9.13 -2.42
N SER A 81 1.46 9.98 -2.04
CA SER A 81 0.60 10.64 -3.01
C SER A 81 0.05 11.94 -2.48
N ILE A 82 -0.28 12.83 -3.40
CA ILE A 82 -1.22 13.92 -3.13
C ILE A 82 -2.62 13.32 -2.99
N ARG A 83 -3.38 13.81 -2.02
CA ARG A 83 -4.69 13.27 -1.66
C ARG A 83 -5.80 14.11 -2.28
N ILE A 84 -6.92 13.46 -2.57
CA ILE A 84 -8.14 14.14 -2.97
C ILE A 84 -8.67 14.90 -1.76
N ASN A 85 -8.80 16.22 -1.90
CA ASN A 85 -9.38 17.10 -0.90
C ASN A 85 -10.74 17.70 -1.34
N ASP A 86 -11.23 17.35 -2.53
CA ASP A 86 -12.54 17.75 -3.06
C ASP A 86 -13.55 16.60 -2.98
N VAL A 87 -14.70 16.86 -2.36
CA VAL A 87 -15.74 15.85 -2.12
C VAL A 87 -16.35 15.32 -3.41
N ASN A 88 -16.52 16.16 -4.44
CA ASN A 88 -17.14 15.77 -5.70
C ASN A 88 -16.20 14.87 -6.51
N LEU A 89 -14.91 15.19 -6.51
CA LEU A 89 -13.86 14.38 -7.10
C LEU A 89 -13.75 13.02 -6.41
N GLN A 90 -13.79 12.97 -5.07
CA GLN A 90 -13.74 11.71 -4.33
C GLN A 90 -14.96 10.82 -4.64
N LYS A 91 -16.17 11.41 -4.68
CA LYS A 91 -17.40 10.71 -5.08
C LYS A 91 -17.32 10.19 -6.52
N LYS A 92 -16.72 10.96 -7.44
CA LYS A 92 -16.49 10.54 -8.83
C LYS A 92 -15.53 9.35 -8.91
N VAL A 93 -14.41 9.38 -8.18
CA VAL A 93 -13.47 8.25 -8.11
C VAL A 93 -14.15 6.99 -7.58
N PHE A 94 -14.93 7.09 -6.50
CA PHE A 94 -15.68 5.93 -5.99
C PHE A 94 -16.70 5.37 -6.98
N LYS A 95 -17.35 6.24 -7.78
CA LYS A 95 -18.27 5.82 -8.84
C LYS A 95 -17.55 5.04 -9.96
N ILE A 96 -16.36 5.50 -10.37
CA ILE A 96 -15.52 4.81 -11.38
C ILE A 96 -15.11 3.42 -10.87
N LEU A 97 -14.74 3.33 -9.58
CA LEU A 97 -14.40 2.08 -8.91
C LEU A 97 -15.60 1.16 -8.63
N LYS A 98 -16.82 1.58 -9.00
CA LYS A 98 -18.08 0.86 -8.80
C LYS A 98 -18.28 0.43 -7.33
N LEU A 99 -17.88 1.27 -6.40
CA LEU A 99 -18.08 1.01 -4.97
C LEU A 99 -19.55 1.27 -4.60
N ASP A 100 -20.11 0.36 -3.80
CA ASP A 100 -21.49 0.46 -3.32
C ASP A 100 -21.66 1.63 -2.35
N GLU A 101 -22.70 2.45 -2.54
CA GLU A 101 -22.92 3.67 -1.73
C GLU A 101 -23.12 3.38 -0.25
N LYS A 102 -23.77 2.26 0.09
CA LYS A 102 -23.97 1.85 1.48
C LYS A 102 -22.62 1.49 2.11
N LYS A 103 -21.81 0.67 1.44
CA LYS A 103 -20.44 0.35 1.87
C LYS A 103 -19.54 1.57 1.98
N ILE A 104 -19.63 2.52 1.04
CA ILE A 104 -18.88 3.78 1.11
C ILE A 104 -19.25 4.56 2.38
N ARG A 105 -20.56 4.66 2.68
CA ARG A 105 -21.04 5.39 3.86
C ARG A 105 -20.63 4.72 5.17
N GLU A 106 -20.71 3.39 5.23
CA GLU A 106 -20.33 2.61 6.41
C GLU A 106 -18.82 2.68 6.66
N ASN A 107 -17.99 2.48 5.64
CA ASN A 107 -16.54 2.38 5.79
C ASN A 107 -15.83 3.74 5.74
N PHE A 108 -16.33 4.69 4.93
CA PHE A 108 -15.65 5.95 4.61
C PHE A 108 -16.52 7.19 4.87
N GLY A 109 -17.70 7.04 5.47
CA GLY A 109 -18.62 8.16 5.71
C GLY A 109 -18.03 9.26 6.61
N PHE A 110 -17.20 8.89 7.58
CA PHE A 110 -16.49 9.88 8.41
C PHE A 110 -15.49 10.70 7.58
N PHE A 111 -14.76 10.05 6.66
CA PHE A 111 -13.76 10.68 5.81
C PHE A 111 -14.42 11.62 4.79
N ILE A 112 -15.49 11.17 4.12
CA ILE A 112 -16.24 12.00 3.16
C ILE A 112 -16.80 13.25 3.84
N ARG A 113 -17.36 13.11 5.05
CA ARG A 113 -17.83 14.28 5.81
C ARG A 113 -16.70 15.24 6.15
N ALA A 114 -15.52 14.74 6.52
CA ALA A 114 -14.37 15.60 6.81
C ALA A 114 -13.96 16.47 5.60
N LEU A 115 -14.07 15.93 4.37
CA LEU A 115 -13.82 16.70 3.14
C LEU A 115 -14.74 17.91 2.98
N GLU A 116 -15.99 17.83 3.47
CA GLU A 116 -16.99 18.90 3.36
C GLU A 116 -16.71 20.10 4.29
N TYR A 117 -15.87 19.94 5.32
CA TYR A 117 -15.53 21.00 6.28
C TYR A 117 -14.27 21.81 5.90
N GLY A 118 -13.94 21.86 4.60
CA GLY A 118 -12.81 22.67 4.11
C GLY A 118 -11.44 21.99 4.30
N THR A 119 -11.34 20.71 3.94
CA THR A 119 -10.06 19.99 4.00
C THR A 119 -9.01 20.66 3.10
N PRO A 120 -7.84 21.05 3.62
CA PRO A 120 -6.81 21.68 2.82
C PRO A 120 -6.20 20.70 1.80
N PRO A 121 -5.54 21.20 0.74
CA PRO A 121 -4.66 20.36 -0.07
C PRO A 121 -3.62 19.68 0.82
N HIS A 122 -3.54 18.36 0.73
CA HIS A 122 -2.64 17.57 1.58
C HIS A 122 -2.05 16.41 0.79
N GLY A 123 -0.89 15.97 1.24
CA GLY A 123 -0.12 14.90 0.66
C GLY A 123 0.79 14.32 1.73
N GLY A 124 1.33 13.14 1.46
CA GLY A 124 2.22 12.50 2.41
C GLY A 124 2.91 11.30 1.80
N ILE A 125 3.94 10.86 2.50
CA ILE A 125 4.81 9.75 2.14
C ILE A 125 4.97 8.84 3.36
N ALA A 126 5.06 7.54 3.11
CA ALA A 126 5.46 6.56 4.11
C ALA A 126 6.79 5.93 3.68
N ILE A 127 7.71 5.81 4.61
CA ILE A 127 9.00 5.15 4.39
C ILE A 127 8.98 3.79 5.08
N GLY A 128 9.36 2.75 4.34
CA GLY A 128 9.62 1.43 4.89
C GLY A 128 10.90 1.45 5.71
N MET A 129 10.80 1.85 6.97
CA MET A 129 11.96 2.05 7.86
C MET A 129 12.86 0.81 7.93
N ASP A 130 12.28 -0.37 8.14
CA ASP A 130 13.05 -1.61 8.23
C ASP A 130 13.82 -1.90 6.94
N ARG A 131 13.21 -1.63 5.79
CA ARG A 131 13.84 -1.82 4.49
C ARG A 131 14.94 -0.81 4.24
N LEU A 132 14.73 0.45 4.61
CA LEU A 132 15.77 1.48 4.54
C LEU A 132 16.99 1.08 5.39
N ILE A 133 16.77 0.70 6.64
CA ILE A 133 17.86 0.27 7.54
C ILE A 133 18.53 -1.01 7.02
N MET A 134 17.76 -1.98 6.52
CA MET A 134 18.28 -3.21 5.89
C MET A 134 19.25 -2.89 4.75
N LEU A 135 18.88 -1.97 3.86
CA LEU A 135 19.72 -1.55 2.73
C LEU A 135 20.97 -0.78 3.19
N LEU A 136 20.83 0.10 4.20
CA LEU A 136 21.96 0.87 4.77
C LEU A 136 22.94 -0.02 5.52
N ALA A 137 22.43 -1.02 6.25
CA ALA A 137 23.23 -2.02 6.96
C ALA A 137 23.80 -3.11 6.04
N LYS A 138 23.43 -3.10 4.74
CA LYS A 138 23.84 -4.09 3.73
C LYS A 138 23.53 -5.53 4.14
N VAL A 139 22.37 -5.74 4.76
CA VAL A 139 21.87 -7.07 5.14
C VAL A 139 20.75 -7.51 4.21
N GLU A 140 20.59 -8.82 4.01
CA GLU A 140 19.63 -9.35 3.02
C GLU A 140 18.19 -9.45 3.54
N SER A 141 17.99 -9.30 4.85
CA SER A 141 16.72 -9.55 5.51
C SER A 141 16.40 -8.47 6.52
N ILE A 142 15.16 -7.97 6.51
CA ILE A 142 14.67 -7.03 7.53
C ILE A 142 14.71 -7.62 8.94
N ARG A 143 14.79 -8.95 9.07
CA ARG A 143 14.90 -9.61 10.39
C ARG A 143 16.19 -9.27 11.12
N GLU A 144 17.25 -8.91 10.38
CA GLU A 144 18.54 -8.51 10.94
C GLU A 144 18.52 -7.10 11.55
N VAL A 145 17.48 -6.31 11.25
CA VAL A 145 17.34 -4.92 11.73
C VAL A 145 16.16 -4.75 12.70
N ILE A 146 15.49 -5.85 13.05
CA ILE A 146 14.39 -5.90 14.01
C ILE A 146 14.87 -6.72 15.21
N ALA A 147 14.78 -6.17 16.41
CA ALA A 147 15.28 -6.84 17.62
C ALA A 147 14.63 -8.21 17.89
N PHE A 148 13.31 -8.34 17.66
CA PHE A 148 12.54 -9.57 17.88
C PHE A 148 11.65 -9.90 16.66
N PRO A 149 12.26 -10.35 15.55
CA PRO A 149 11.55 -10.54 14.29
C PRO A 149 10.60 -11.75 14.38
N LYS A 150 9.68 -11.84 13.41
CA LYS A 150 8.77 -12.97 13.24
C LYS A 150 9.20 -13.85 12.06
N THR A 151 8.77 -15.10 12.05
CA THR A 151 8.90 -15.99 10.89
C THR A 151 7.89 -15.62 9.80
N GLN A 152 7.99 -16.24 8.62
CA GLN A 152 7.02 -16.05 7.54
C GLN A 152 5.59 -16.50 7.93
N SER A 153 5.46 -17.42 8.89
CA SER A 153 4.18 -17.85 9.47
C SER A 153 3.70 -16.94 10.60
N ALA A 154 4.23 -15.72 10.72
CA ALA A 154 3.94 -14.75 11.78
C ALA A 154 4.23 -15.23 13.22
N VAL A 155 5.11 -16.23 13.39
CA VAL A 155 5.46 -16.80 14.70
C VAL A 155 6.66 -16.08 15.31
N CYS A 156 6.59 -15.80 16.61
CA CYS A 156 7.70 -15.35 17.44
C CYS A 156 8.33 -16.54 18.15
N MET A 157 9.50 -17.00 17.68
CA MET A 157 10.19 -18.15 18.29
C MET A 157 10.77 -17.85 19.68
N LEU A 158 10.99 -16.57 20.02
CA LEU A 158 11.51 -16.20 21.34
C LEU A 158 10.46 -16.35 22.45
N THR A 159 9.19 -16.10 22.13
CA THR A 159 8.09 -16.03 23.11
C THR A 159 7.01 -17.08 22.85
N ASP A 160 7.26 -18.01 21.93
CA ASP A 160 6.30 -19.02 21.46
C ASP A 160 4.91 -18.43 21.16
N SER A 161 4.89 -17.34 20.39
CA SER A 161 3.65 -16.60 20.06
C SER A 161 3.31 -16.70 18.56
N PRO A 162 2.03 -16.74 18.17
CA PRO A 162 0.83 -16.69 19.02
C PRO A 162 0.65 -17.96 19.86
N SER A 163 -0.06 -17.83 20.99
CA SER A 163 -0.41 -18.92 21.91
C SER A 163 -1.92 -18.95 22.17
N SER A 164 -2.42 -20.02 22.78
CA SER A 164 -3.81 -20.10 23.21
C SER A 164 -4.13 -19.10 24.33
N VAL A 165 -5.42 -18.75 24.44
CA VAL A 165 -6.00 -17.90 25.48
C VAL A 165 -7.03 -18.70 26.28
N THR A 166 -7.40 -18.24 27.47
CA THR A 166 -8.40 -18.93 28.30
C THR A 166 -9.83 -18.60 27.87
N ASP A 167 -10.78 -19.49 28.18
CA ASP A 167 -12.20 -19.26 27.93
C ASP A 167 -12.75 -18.02 28.66
N GLU A 168 -12.17 -17.68 29.81
CA GLU A 168 -12.54 -16.47 30.56
C GLU A 168 -12.18 -15.20 29.78
N GLN A 169 -10.97 -15.16 29.19
CA GLN A 169 -10.52 -14.04 28.35
C GLN A 169 -11.39 -13.92 27.09
N LEU A 170 -11.74 -15.05 26.47
CA LEU A 170 -12.62 -15.06 25.29
C LEU A 170 -14.02 -14.55 25.61
N LYS A 171 -14.59 -14.94 26.76
CA LYS A 171 -15.89 -14.45 27.24
C LYS A 171 -15.88 -12.96 27.51
N GLU A 172 -14.82 -12.42 28.09
CA GLU A 172 -14.69 -10.99 28.38
C GLU A 172 -14.84 -10.13 27.10
N VAL A 173 -14.27 -10.58 25.99
CA VAL A 173 -14.35 -9.88 24.69
C VAL A 173 -15.48 -10.39 23.80
N SER A 174 -16.35 -11.29 24.30
CA SER A 174 -17.47 -11.88 23.56
C SER A 174 -17.06 -12.58 22.25
N ILE A 175 -15.89 -13.22 22.24
CA ILE A 175 -15.37 -13.99 21.10
C ILE A 175 -15.48 -15.48 21.41
N ASN A 176 -15.78 -16.29 20.39
CA ASN A 176 -15.67 -17.74 20.45
C ASN A 176 -14.71 -18.22 19.36
N ILE A 177 -13.86 -19.18 19.68
CA ILE A 177 -13.03 -19.87 18.68
C ILE A 177 -13.92 -20.90 17.98
N ILE A 178 -13.98 -20.83 16.65
CA ILE A 178 -14.66 -21.84 15.84
C ILE A 178 -13.63 -22.93 15.55
N GLU A 179 -13.90 -24.17 15.98
CA GLU A 179 -13.12 -25.31 15.54
C GLU A 179 -13.44 -25.57 14.07
N GLU A 180 -12.45 -25.38 13.18
CA GLU A 180 -12.53 -25.92 11.83
C GLU A 180 -12.20 -27.41 11.89
N ASP A 181 -13.17 -28.26 11.54
CA ASP A 181 -12.91 -29.66 11.25
C ASP A 181 -11.87 -29.74 10.12
N ARG A 182 -10.64 -30.10 10.49
CA ARG A 182 -9.59 -30.42 9.52
C ARG A 182 -9.86 -31.83 8.99
N GLU A 183 -10.56 -31.94 7.87
CA GLU A 183 -10.47 -33.13 6.99
C GLU A 183 -9.10 -33.20 6.30
#